data_AF-A0AAU8LUL4-F1
#
_entry.id   AF-A0AAU8LUL4-F1
#
_cell.length_a   1.000
_cell.length_b   1.000
_cell.length_c   1.000
_cell.angle_alpha   90.00
_cell.angle_beta   90.00
_cell.angle_gamma   90.00
#
_symmetry.space_group_name_H-M   'P 1'
#
loop_
_entity.id
_entity.type
_entity.pdbx_description
1 polymer ?
#
loop_
_entity_poly.entity_id
_entity_poly.type
_entity_poly.pdbx_seq_one_letter_code
_entity_poly.pdbx_strand_id
1 'polypeptide(L)'
;MLTLLFVFVVACLTALVLTPFIRQFALYFDLTDKPSARKMHSKKIPRVGGVVLFIGSFLPFLFLLLVQKYSPTAQDFFSNPSLQSFTTGAVLIFLLGLLDDVRELSFSFKIVGQLLVALFVYSCGVQITEVTTPFGPNFSIGIFSLPVTVFWFLLVINAINLIDGLDGLAAGICLFVSLSMLFVCIVNGRLGASLVFAALAGVLIGFLRYNFYPASIFMGDSGSYFLGYCLAALSIGGAIKGQVATALLIPVIALGIPLMDTLWAPVRRFMNGQEIFQPDNKHIHHRLVRLGFSHRRAVLALYALSVVLGICSMLLVHTQNDTSALILFLLGIGLVALLSYLSDSRGLNMHSLASWARDLSDEAGISIQRRLFLQHQRKIIDAPNFEVLWASICLCLEMLGFDYAEFHFIEQQAAATKMGRSRCRFSWAAKNDDAPPSPQESLLRIELPIHQLLPNKTVACNYGTLLLMKDMRHSATEPYLLKRVEQLRRSMVMALEKINESGQVCCGKCG
;
A
#
# COMPACT_ATOMS: atom_id res chain seq x y z
N MET A 1 -21.50 -8.31 -32.78
CA MET A 1 -20.50 -9.36 -32.45
C MET A 1 -19.25 -9.27 -33.32
N LEU A 2 -19.34 -9.20 -34.64
CA LEU A 2 -18.15 -9.04 -35.52
C LEU A 2 -17.28 -7.83 -35.15
N THR A 3 -17.88 -6.66 -34.88
CA THR A 3 -17.16 -5.44 -34.45
C THR A 3 -16.39 -5.63 -33.15
N LEU A 4 -16.94 -6.38 -32.18
CA LEU A 4 -16.27 -6.66 -30.91
C LEU A 4 -15.06 -7.57 -31.12
N LEU A 5 -15.23 -8.63 -31.91
CA LEU A 5 -14.14 -9.53 -32.27
C LEU A 5 -13.03 -8.78 -33.02
N PHE A 6 -13.39 -7.90 -33.96
CA PHE A 6 -12.45 -7.04 -34.66
C PHE A 6 -11.66 -6.17 -33.68
N VAL A 7 -12.32 -5.45 -32.78
CA VAL A 7 -11.66 -4.58 -31.79
C VAL A 7 -10.70 -5.38 -30.91
N PHE A 8 -11.15 -6.52 -30.39
CA PHE A 8 -10.34 -7.41 -29.56
C PHE A 8 -9.09 -7.93 -30.31
N VAL A 9 -9.27 -8.45 -31.52
CA VAL A 9 -8.18 -9.03 -32.32
C VAL A 9 -7.19 -7.95 -32.73
N VAL A 10 -7.65 -6.79 -33.21
CA VAL A 10 -6.76 -5.68 -33.59
C VAL A 10 -6.00 -5.17 -32.37
N ALA A 11 -6.62 -5.02 -31.21
CA ALA A 11 -5.93 -4.61 -29.98
C ALA A 11 -4.83 -5.61 -29.59
N CYS A 12 -5.15 -6.91 -29.64
CA CYS A 12 -4.22 -7.99 -29.33
C CYS A 12 -3.03 -8.01 -30.30
N LEU A 13 -3.29 -7.98 -31.61
CA LEU A 13 -2.25 -7.95 -32.62
C LEU A 13 -1.39 -6.69 -32.51
N THR A 14 -2.01 -5.54 -32.24
CA THR A 14 -1.28 -4.29 -32.04
C THR A 14 -0.32 -4.41 -30.86
N ALA A 15 -0.76 -4.92 -29.71
CA ALA A 15 0.14 -5.16 -28.58
C ALA A 15 1.23 -6.17 -28.92
N LEU A 16 0.90 -7.30 -29.57
CA LEU A 16 1.86 -8.34 -29.93
C LEU A 16 3.00 -7.81 -30.82
N VAL A 17 2.64 -6.96 -31.78
CA VAL A 17 3.58 -6.38 -32.76
C VAL A 17 4.31 -5.17 -32.17
N LEU A 18 3.62 -4.26 -31.48
CA LEU A 18 4.19 -3.00 -31.00
C LEU A 18 5.14 -3.19 -29.81
N THR A 19 4.88 -4.18 -28.95
CA THR A 19 5.70 -4.45 -27.76
C THR A 19 7.20 -4.63 -28.05
N PRO A 20 7.65 -5.48 -29.00
CA PRO A 20 9.07 -5.64 -29.28
C PRO A 20 9.73 -4.34 -29.77
N PHE A 21 9.03 -3.52 -30.56
CA PHE A 21 9.56 -2.22 -31.01
C PHE A 21 9.74 -1.24 -29.87
N ILE A 22 8.71 -1.06 -29.02
CA ILE A 22 8.77 -0.18 -27.85
C ILE A 22 9.85 -0.67 -26.87
N ARG A 23 9.97 -1.98 -26.69
CA ARG A 23 11.04 -2.58 -25.87
C ARG A 23 12.43 -2.21 -26.41
N GLN A 24 12.68 -2.33 -27.71
CA GLN A 24 13.97 -1.98 -28.31
C GLN A 24 14.26 -0.48 -28.21
N PHE A 25 13.27 0.35 -28.50
CA PHE A 25 13.36 1.80 -28.36
C PHE A 25 13.74 2.22 -26.93
N ALA A 26 13.07 1.64 -25.93
CA ALA A 26 13.34 1.95 -24.54
C ALA A 26 14.73 1.52 -24.07
N LEU A 27 15.24 0.40 -24.59
CA LEU A 27 16.62 -0.05 -24.34
C LEU A 27 17.64 0.92 -24.97
N TYR A 28 17.34 1.48 -26.14
CA TYR A 28 18.21 2.44 -26.82
C TYR A 28 18.32 3.78 -26.08
N PHE A 29 17.20 4.29 -25.53
CA PHE A 29 17.15 5.55 -24.79
C PHE A 29 17.39 5.42 -23.27
N ASP A 30 17.82 4.24 -22.78
CA ASP A 30 18.01 3.91 -21.36
C ASP A 30 16.78 4.22 -20.47
N LEU A 31 15.56 4.15 -21.04
CA LEU A 31 14.28 4.25 -20.33
C LEU A 31 13.99 2.92 -19.60
N THR A 32 14.93 2.52 -18.76
CA THR A 32 14.97 1.20 -18.12
C THR A 32 14.96 1.32 -16.61
N ASP A 33 14.38 0.32 -15.97
CA ASP A 33 14.57 0.14 -14.54
C ASP A 33 16.01 -0.31 -14.27
N LYS A 34 16.81 0.54 -13.63
CA LYS A 34 18.19 0.20 -13.29
C LYS A 34 18.18 -0.80 -12.11
N PRO A 35 18.90 -1.92 -12.20
CA PRO A 35 18.97 -2.90 -11.12
C PRO A 35 19.62 -2.24 -9.89
N SER A 36 18.86 -2.13 -8.80
CA SER A 36 19.39 -1.76 -7.48
C SER A 36 19.47 -3.02 -6.62
N ALA A 37 20.25 -2.98 -5.53
CA ALA A 37 20.35 -4.06 -4.54
C ALA A 37 19.00 -4.48 -3.89
N ARG A 38 17.89 -3.85 -4.30
CA ARG A 38 16.51 -4.05 -3.83
C ARG A 38 15.61 -4.77 -4.84
N LYS A 39 16.05 -5.05 -6.07
CA LYS A 39 15.21 -5.66 -7.13
C LYS A 39 15.73 -7.05 -7.51
N MET A 40 14.83 -8.03 -7.61
CA MET A 40 15.15 -9.44 -7.89
C MET A 40 15.65 -9.71 -9.32
N HIS A 41 15.64 -8.69 -10.19
CA HIS A 41 15.98 -8.85 -11.60
C HIS A 41 17.43 -8.48 -11.86
N SER A 42 18.17 -9.42 -12.46
CA SER A 42 19.60 -9.26 -12.78
C SER A 42 19.87 -8.48 -14.07
N LYS A 43 18.82 -8.12 -14.84
CA LYS A 43 18.92 -7.43 -16.14
C LYS A 43 18.08 -6.16 -16.15
N LYS A 44 18.53 -5.12 -16.88
CA LYS A 44 17.75 -3.90 -17.17
C LYS A 44 16.46 -4.28 -17.93
N ILE A 45 15.29 -3.98 -17.35
CA ILE A 45 13.99 -4.20 -18.01
C ILE A 45 13.37 -2.83 -18.30
N PRO A 46 12.93 -2.56 -19.55
CA PRO A 46 12.22 -1.33 -19.90
C PRO A 46 10.93 -1.11 -19.10
N ARG A 47 10.63 0.15 -18.74
CA ARG A 47 9.45 0.57 -17.95
C ARG A 47 8.41 1.39 -18.72
N VAL A 48 8.32 1.21 -20.03
CA VAL A 48 7.42 2.03 -20.90
C VAL A 48 6.36 1.19 -21.62
N GLY A 49 5.98 0.04 -21.05
CA GLY A 49 4.95 -0.82 -21.61
C GLY A 49 3.56 -0.19 -21.65
N GLY A 50 3.31 0.85 -20.85
CA GLY A 50 2.07 1.62 -20.88
C GLY A 50 1.79 2.27 -22.23
N VAL A 51 2.83 2.62 -23.00
CA VAL A 51 2.69 3.13 -24.37
C VAL A 51 2.02 2.08 -25.27
N VAL A 52 2.39 0.81 -25.11
CA VAL A 52 1.78 -0.31 -25.84
C VAL A 52 0.32 -0.47 -25.44
N LEU A 53 0.04 -0.45 -24.13
CA LEU A 53 -1.31 -0.59 -23.61
C LEU A 53 -2.22 0.54 -24.09
N PHE A 54 -1.75 1.78 -24.07
CA PHE A 54 -2.48 2.95 -24.52
C PHE A 54 -2.75 2.91 -26.03
N ILE A 55 -1.70 2.80 -26.85
CA ILE A 55 -1.83 2.77 -28.32
C ILE A 55 -2.67 1.56 -28.75
N GLY A 56 -2.38 0.37 -28.21
CA GLY A 56 -3.11 -0.84 -28.55
C GLY A 56 -4.58 -0.83 -28.13
N SER A 57 -4.93 -0.09 -27.08
CA SER A 57 -6.34 0.09 -26.69
C SER A 57 -7.09 1.03 -27.63
N PHE A 58 -6.45 2.09 -28.13
CA PHE A 58 -7.11 3.11 -28.96
C PHE A 58 -7.01 2.86 -30.47
N LEU A 59 -6.00 2.16 -30.95
CA LEU A 59 -5.80 1.92 -32.39
C LEU A 59 -6.98 1.22 -33.09
N PRO A 60 -7.66 0.21 -32.50
CA PRO A 60 -8.84 -0.38 -33.13
C PRO A 60 -9.98 0.63 -33.33
N PHE A 61 -10.12 1.60 -32.41
CA PHE A 61 -11.14 2.65 -32.53
C PHE A 61 -10.80 3.65 -33.63
N LEU A 62 -9.52 3.92 -33.88
CA LEU A 62 -9.11 4.72 -35.04
C LEU A 62 -9.54 4.03 -36.34
N PHE A 63 -9.36 2.70 -36.46
CA PHE A 63 -9.86 1.95 -37.61
C PHE A 63 -11.40 1.96 -37.69
N LEU A 64 -12.11 1.81 -36.56
CA LEU A 64 -13.57 1.91 -36.56
C LEU A 64 -14.07 3.29 -36.98
N LEU A 65 -13.35 4.37 -36.65
CA LEU A 65 -13.69 5.72 -37.08
C LEU A 65 -13.64 5.87 -38.60
N LEU A 66 -12.64 5.25 -39.25
CA LEU A 66 -12.51 5.26 -40.73
C LEU A 66 -13.64 4.51 -41.43
N VAL A 67 -14.19 3.48 -40.77
CA VAL A 67 -15.24 2.61 -41.33
C VAL A 67 -16.62 2.94 -40.73
N GLN A 68 -16.75 4.01 -39.95
CA GLN A 68 -17.95 4.32 -39.17
C GLN A 68 -19.23 4.40 -40.02
N LYS A 69 -19.12 4.91 -41.25
CA LYS A 69 -20.24 5.06 -42.19
C LYS A 69 -20.86 3.71 -42.59
N TYR A 70 -20.08 2.63 -42.50
CA TYR A 70 -20.49 1.28 -42.91
C TYR A 70 -20.82 0.38 -41.71
N SER A 71 -20.69 0.87 -40.47
CA SER A 71 -20.97 0.11 -39.26
C SER A 71 -21.89 0.90 -38.33
N PRO A 72 -23.18 0.52 -38.23
CA PRO A 72 -24.12 1.17 -37.32
C PRO A 72 -23.61 1.20 -35.88
N THR A 73 -22.97 0.11 -35.43
CA THR A 73 -22.36 0.02 -34.09
C THR A 73 -21.24 1.04 -33.87
N ALA A 74 -20.44 1.33 -34.91
CA ALA A 74 -19.39 2.34 -34.80
C ALA A 74 -20.00 3.75 -34.76
N GLN A 75 -21.02 4.02 -35.57
CA GLN A 75 -21.73 5.30 -35.55
C GLN A 75 -22.39 5.57 -34.18
N ASP A 76 -23.04 4.57 -33.58
CA ASP A 76 -23.62 4.66 -32.24
C ASP A 76 -22.54 4.86 -31.15
N PHE A 77 -21.38 4.24 -31.32
CA PHE A 77 -20.27 4.41 -30.39
C PHE A 77 -19.71 5.84 -30.40
N PHE A 78 -19.45 6.41 -31.57
CA PHE A 78 -18.85 7.74 -31.70
C PHE A 78 -19.84 8.88 -31.46
N SER A 79 -21.15 8.64 -31.54
CA SER A 79 -22.17 9.63 -31.19
C SER A 79 -22.34 9.83 -29.68
N ASN A 80 -21.79 8.93 -28.85
CA ASN A 80 -21.91 9.02 -27.40
C ASN A 80 -21.05 10.15 -26.81
N PRO A 81 -21.63 11.19 -26.18
CA PRO A 81 -20.88 12.31 -25.61
C PRO A 81 -19.90 11.90 -24.51
N SER A 82 -20.21 10.84 -23.76
CA SER A 82 -19.35 10.33 -22.69
C SER A 82 -18.04 9.72 -23.20
N LEU A 83 -17.95 9.39 -24.50
CA LEU A 83 -16.72 8.86 -25.09
C LEU A 83 -15.60 9.91 -25.12
N GLN A 84 -15.95 11.17 -25.36
CA GLN A 84 -14.98 12.26 -25.41
C GLN A 84 -14.35 12.52 -24.04
N SER A 85 -15.15 12.54 -22.98
CA SER A 85 -14.66 12.72 -21.62
C SER A 85 -13.83 11.53 -21.15
N PHE A 86 -14.26 10.29 -21.45
CA PHE A 86 -13.48 9.08 -21.19
C PHE A 86 -12.12 9.11 -21.89
N THR A 87 -12.10 9.41 -23.18
CA THR A 87 -10.85 9.40 -23.97
C THR A 87 -9.92 10.51 -23.52
N THR A 88 -10.45 11.70 -23.22
CA THR A 88 -9.64 12.82 -22.72
C THR A 88 -9.05 12.52 -21.35
N GLY A 89 -9.82 11.96 -20.42
CA GLY A 89 -9.29 11.55 -19.11
C GLY A 89 -8.24 10.44 -19.23
N ALA A 90 -8.44 9.47 -20.13
CA ALA A 90 -7.48 8.42 -20.43
C ALA A 90 -6.16 8.97 -20.99
N VAL A 91 -6.22 9.97 -21.87
CA VAL A 91 -5.03 10.67 -22.39
C VAL A 91 -4.31 11.39 -21.25
N LEU A 92 -5.03 12.19 -20.45
CA LEU A 92 -4.43 12.98 -19.37
C LEU A 92 -3.73 12.11 -18.33
N ILE A 93 -4.38 11.01 -17.90
CA ILE A 93 -3.82 10.12 -16.89
C ILE A 93 -2.64 9.30 -17.42
N PHE A 94 -2.70 8.88 -18.70
CA PHE A 94 -1.59 8.21 -19.36
C PHE A 94 -0.38 9.14 -19.46
N LEU A 95 -0.59 10.41 -19.86
CA LEU A 95 0.49 11.40 -19.93
C LEU A 95 1.10 11.68 -18.56
N LEU A 96 0.28 11.74 -17.49
CA LEU A 96 0.78 11.85 -16.12
C LEU A 96 1.69 10.68 -15.74
N GLY A 97 1.24 9.45 -15.99
CA GLY A 97 2.06 8.25 -15.70
C GLY A 97 3.28 8.12 -16.61
N LEU A 98 3.21 8.56 -17.87
CA LEU A 98 4.35 8.57 -18.79
C LEU A 98 5.39 9.61 -18.37
N LEU A 99 4.94 10.78 -17.89
CA LEU A 99 5.82 11.78 -17.32
C LEU A 99 6.55 11.24 -16.08
N ASP A 100 5.86 10.44 -15.28
CA ASP A 100 6.40 9.77 -14.11
C ASP A 100 7.44 8.69 -14.45
N ASP A 101 7.14 7.84 -15.44
CA ASP A 101 8.08 6.84 -15.96
C ASP A 101 9.39 7.45 -16.50
N VAL A 102 9.34 8.70 -16.97
CA VAL A 102 10.51 9.40 -17.56
C VAL A 102 11.24 10.29 -16.55
N ARG A 103 10.53 10.97 -15.64
CA ARG A 103 11.10 12.00 -14.76
C ARG A 103 11.08 11.67 -13.27
N GLU A 104 10.52 10.54 -12.86
CA GLU A 104 10.32 10.17 -11.45
C GLU A 104 9.68 11.31 -10.63
N LEU A 105 8.36 11.44 -10.70
CA LEU A 105 7.64 12.53 -10.02
C LEU A 105 7.56 12.30 -8.50
N SER A 106 7.47 13.38 -7.72
CA SER A 106 7.20 13.27 -6.29
C SER A 106 5.75 12.83 -6.05
N PHE A 107 5.52 12.14 -4.93
CA PHE A 107 4.20 11.60 -4.56
C PHE A 107 3.08 12.66 -4.63
N SER A 108 3.36 13.89 -4.17
CA SER A 108 2.38 14.98 -4.20
C SER A 108 1.95 15.34 -5.62
N PHE A 109 2.87 15.37 -6.59
CA PHE A 109 2.54 15.64 -7.98
C PHE A 109 1.67 14.54 -8.59
N LYS A 110 1.95 13.27 -8.25
CA LYS A 110 1.16 12.12 -8.72
C LYS A 110 -0.29 12.21 -8.24
N ILE A 111 -0.50 12.43 -6.94
CA ILE A 111 -1.84 12.51 -6.35
C ILE A 111 -2.60 13.75 -6.85
N VAL A 112 -1.95 14.91 -6.96
CA VAL A 112 -2.60 16.12 -7.51
C VAL A 112 -3.00 15.92 -8.96
N GLY A 113 -2.14 15.31 -9.78
CA GLY A 113 -2.48 15.00 -11.18
C GLY A 113 -3.68 14.06 -11.30
N GLN A 114 -3.70 12.97 -10.52
CA GLN A 114 -4.84 12.03 -10.48
C GLN A 114 -6.13 12.73 -10.02
N LEU A 115 -6.05 13.59 -9.00
CA LEU A 115 -7.16 14.39 -8.49
C LEU A 115 -7.73 15.31 -9.58
N LEU A 116 -6.88 16.02 -10.31
CA LEU A 116 -7.31 16.90 -11.39
C LEU A 116 -8.02 16.13 -12.52
N VAL A 117 -7.52 14.95 -12.90
CA VAL A 117 -8.19 14.09 -13.88
C VAL A 117 -9.54 13.62 -13.36
N ALA A 118 -9.63 13.20 -12.10
CA ALA A 118 -10.90 12.77 -11.50
C ALA A 118 -11.94 13.91 -11.44
N LEU A 119 -11.51 15.13 -11.09
CA LEU A 119 -12.37 16.32 -11.09
C LEU A 119 -12.85 16.69 -12.49
N PHE A 120 -11.98 16.61 -13.51
CA PHE A 120 -12.35 16.84 -14.90
C PHE A 120 -13.41 15.83 -15.38
N VAL A 121 -13.20 14.55 -15.11
CA VAL A 121 -14.13 13.50 -15.55
C VAL A 121 -15.47 13.59 -14.79
N TYR A 122 -15.44 13.96 -13.51
CA TYR A 122 -16.62 14.29 -12.73
C TYR A 122 -17.41 15.47 -13.33
N SER A 123 -16.74 16.56 -13.73
CA SER A 123 -17.41 17.72 -14.33
C SER A 123 -18.02 17.41 -15.70
N CYS A 124 -17.46 16.44 -16.42
CA CYS A 124 -18.04 15.88 -17.64
C CYS A 124 -19.19 14.89 -17.42
N GLY A 125 -19.67 14.71 -16.19
CA GLY A 125 -20.85 13.91 -15.88
C GLY A 125 -20.60 12.44 -15.53
N VAL A 126 -19.34 12.00 -15.41
CA VAL A 126 -19.02 10.65 -14.90
C VAL A 126 -19.02 10.72 -13.37
N GLN A 127 -20.17 10.45 -12.76
CA GLN A 127 -20.42 10.67 -11.33
C GLN A 127 -21.11 9.47 -10.70
N ILE A 128 -20.74 9.18 -9.45
CA ILE A 128 -21.45 8.21 -8.60
C ILE A 128 -22.57 8.96 -7.87
N THR A 129 -23.78 8.92 -8.43
CA THR A 129 -24.94 9.65 -7.89
C THR A 129 -25.82 8.81 -6.98
N GLU A 130 -25.87 7.50 -7.20
CA GLU A 130 -26.71 6.56 -6.45
C GLU A 130 -25.91 5.32 -6.06
N VAL A 131 -26.12 4.83 -4.84
CA VAL A 131 -25.66 3.51 -4.40
C VAL A 131 -26.87 2.57 -4.38
N THR A 132 -26.79 1.48 -5.12
CA THR A 132 -27.78 0.41 -5.05
C THR A 132 -27.56 -0.35 -3.75
N THR A 133 -28.56 -0.37 -2.88
CA THR A 133 -28.51 -1.18 -1.67
C THR A 133 -29.05 -2.58 -1.98
N PRO A 134 -28.40 -3.66 -1.50
CA PRO A 134 -28.86 -5.02 -1.76
C PRO A 134 -30.14 -5.39 -1.00
N PHE A 135 -30.63 -4.56 -0.07
CA PHE A 135 -31.79 -4.87 0.78
C PHE A 135 -32.80 -3.70 0.85
N GLY A 136 -32.76 -2.74 -0.09
CA GLY A 136 -33.59 -1.53 -0.01
C GLY A 136 -33.58 -0.66 -1.27
N PRO A 137 -34.25 0.51 -1.23
CA PRO A 137 -34.23 1.46 -2.33
C PRO A 137 -32.82 2.04 -2.54
N ASN A 138 -32.53 2.44 -3.79
CA ASN A 138 -31.28 3.13 -4.11
C ASN A 138 -31.13 4.39 -3.24
N PHE A 139 -29.95 4.56 -2.65
CA PHE A 139 -29.63 5.75 -1.87
C PHE A 139 -28.95 6.79 -2.76
N SER A 140 -29.55 7.98 -2.88
CA SER A 140 -28.90 9.10 -3.56
C SER A 140 -27.81 9.69 -2.69
N ILE A 141 -26.60 9.79 -3.22
CA ILE A 141 -25.42 10.27 -2.49
C ILE A 141 -25.46 11.79 -2.28
N GLY A 142 -26.13 12.52 -3.18
CA GLY A 142 -26.24 13.98 -3.13
C GLY A 142 -24.87 14.68 -3.15
N ILE A 143 -24.62 15.54 -2.17
CA ILE A 143 -23.39 16.37 -2.08
C ILE A 143 -22.10 15.54 -1.96
N PHE A 144 -22.21 14.30 -1.46
CA PHE A 144 -21.07 13.40 -1.33
C PHE A 144 -20.68 12.73 -2.66
N SER A 145 -21.42 12.96 -3.76
CA SER A 145 -21.12 12.39 -5.09
C SER A 145 -19.71 12.74 -5.55
N LEU A 146 -19.29 14.00 -5.37
CA LEU A 146 -17.96 14.48 -5.73
C LEU A 146 -16.85 13.76 -4.94
N PRO A 147 -16.81 13.83 -3.59
CA PRO A 147 -15.73 13.18 -2.84
C PRO A 147 -15.71 11.66 -3.04
N VAL A 148 -16.87 11.01 -3.17
CA VAL A 148 -16.95 9.56 -3.43
C VAL A 148 -16.40 9.21 -4.82
N THR A 149 -16.77 9.96 -5.85
CA THR A 149 -16.27 9.72 -7.22
C THR A 149 -14.77 9.96 -7.31
N VAL A 150 -14.28 11.07 -6.75
CA VAL A 150 -12.85 11.39 -6.72
C VAL A 150 -12.06 10.33 -5.96
N PHE A 151 -12.55 9.94 -4.78
CA PHE A 151 -11.93 8.88 -3.99
C PHE A 151 -11.89 7.55 -4.76
N TRP A 152 -12.97 7.20 -5.47
CA TRP A 152 -13.04 5.99 -6.28
C TRP A 152 -11.96 5.96 -7.38
N PHE A 153 -11.79 7.05 -8.13
CA PHE A 153 -10.73 7.14 -9.14
C PHE A 153 -9.33 6.98 -8.52
N LEU A 154 -9.04 7.75 -7.46
CA LEU A 154 -7.77 7.67 -6.74
C LEU A 154 -7.51 6.25 -6.21
N LEU A 155 -8.52 5.62 -5.63
CA LEU A 155 -8.43 4.27 -5.06
C LEU A 155 -8.05 3.25 -6.13
N VAL A 156 -8.81 3.19 -7.23
CA VAL A 156 -8.60 2.18 -8.28
C VAL A 156 -7.29 2.41 -9.03
N ILE A 157 -6.94 3.66 -9.35
CA ILE A 157 -5.67 4.00 -10.03
C ILE A 157 -4.48 3.56 -9.19
N ASN A 158 -4.45 3.97 -7.92
CA ASN A 158 -3.33 3.61 -7.03
C ASN A 158 -3.33 2.11 -6.70
N ALA A 159 -4.50 1.46 -6.65
CA ALA A 159 -4.58 0.02 -6.47
C ALA A 159 -3.87 -0.75 -7.59
N ILE A 160 -4.19 -0.45 -8.86
CA ILE A 160 -3.55 -1.13 -9.98
C ILE A 160 -2.04 -0.88 -10.01
N ASN A 161 -1.61 0.36 -9.73
CA ASN A 161 -0.19 0.71 -9.63
C ASN A 161 0.55 -0.10 -8.56
N LEU A 162 -0.08 -0.31 -7.41
CA LEU A 162 0.52 -1.01 -6.28
C LEU A 162 0.65 -2.52 -6.51
N ILE A 163 -0.27 -3.11 -7.27
CA ILE A 163 -0.26 -4.53 -7.64
C ILE A 163 0.77 -4.81 -8.75
N ASP A 164 1.21 -3.79 -9.51
CA ASP A 164 2.25 -3.90 -10.57
C ASP A 164 3.68 -4.11 -10.02
N GLY A 165 3.80 -4.77 -8.86
CA GLY A 165 5.07 -5.17 -8.27
C GLY A 165 5.58 -6.54 -8.72
N LEU A 166 4.80 -7.31 -9.48
CA LEU A 166 5.16 -8.64 -9.97
C LEU A 166 4.89 -8.80 -11.47
N ASP A 167 5.85 -9.39 -12.18
CA ASP A 167 5.77 -9.74 -13.60
C ASP A 167 4.43 -10.41 -13.95
N GLY A 168 3.62 -9.76 -14.79
CA GLY A 168 2.34 -10.26 -15.27
C GLY A 168 1.16 -10.03 -14.33
N LEU A 169 1.35 -9.71 -13.06
CA LEU A 169 0.25 -9.76 -12.08
C LEU A 169 -0.85 -8.74 -12.38
N ALA A 170 -0.51 -7.45 -12.42
CA ALA A 170 -1.48 -6.39 -12.67
C ALA A 170 -2.17 -6.54 -14.03
N ALA A 171 -1.38 -6.77 -15.09
CA ALA A 171 -1.90 -6.97 -16.44
C ALA A 171 -2.87 -8.16 -16.53
N GLY A 172 -2.59 -9.27 -15.82
CA GLY A 172 -3.48 -10.43 -15.80
C GLY A 172 -4.76 -10.22 -15.00
N ILE A 173 -4.70 -9.53 -13.85
CA ILE A 173 -5.90 -9.17 -13.09
C ILE A 173 -6.79 -8.26 -13.94
N CYS A 174 -6.21 -7.21 -14.54
CA CYS A 174 -6.94 -6.32 -15.44
C CYS A 174 -7.52 -7.07 -16.65
N LEU A 175 -6.86 -8.12 -17.14
CA LEU A 175 -7.36 -8.96 -18.23
C LEU A 175 -8.62 -9.70 -17.80
N PHE A 176 -8.58 -10.42 -16.68
CA PHE A 176 -9.74 -11.18 -16.21
C PHE A 176 -10.91 -10.26 -15.87
N VAL A 177 -10.62 -9.12 -15.23
CA VAL A 177 -11.63 -8.08 -15.00
C VAL A 177 -12.24 -7.61 -16.32
N SER A 178 -11.42 -7.31 -17.33
CA SER A 178 -11.92 -6.84 -18.64
C SER A 178 -12.74 -7.90 -19.37
N LEU A 179 -12.33 -9.16 -19.34
CA LEU A 179 -13.08 -10.27 -19.93
C LEU A 179 -14.42 -10.48 -19.21
N SER A 180 -14.41 -10.42 -17.88
CA SER A 180 -15.64 -10.56 -17.10
C SER A 180 -16.62 -9.43 -17.41
N MET A 181 -16.11 -8.20 -17.45
CA MET A 181 -16.92 -7.03 -17.75
C MET A 181 -17.39 -6.97 -19.19
N LEU A 182 -16.59 -7.44 -20.14
CA LEU A 182 -17.00 -7.63 -21.53
C LEU A 182 -18.23 -8.51 -21.63
N PHE A 183 -18.21 -9.67 -20.97
CA PHE A 183 -19.36 -10.59 -20.93
C PHE A 183 -20.60 -9.93 -20.31
N VAL A 184 -20.46 -9.28 -19.15
CA VAL A 184 -21.57 -8.57 -18.49
C VAL A 184 -22.14 -7.47 -19.40
N CYS A 185 -21.30 -6.70 -20.08
CA CYS A 185 -21.77 -5.65 -21.00
C CYS A 185 -22.50 -6.22 -22.22
N ILE A 186 -22.04 -7.36 -22.77
CA ILE A 186 -22.70 -8.04 -23.88
C ILE A 186 -24.09 -8.53 -23.47
N VAL A 187 -24.20 -9.19 -22.31
CA VAL A 187 -25.48 -9.71 -21.80
C VAL A 187 -26.49 -8.59 -21.53
N ASN A 188 -26.01 -7.44 -21.05
CA ASN A 188 -26.85 -6.28 -20.76
C ASN A 188 -27.06 -5.34 -21.96
N GLY A 189 -26.64 -5.72 -23.16
CA GLY A 189 -26.81 -4.91 -24.39
C GLY A 189 -26.02 -3.59 -24.40
N ARG A 190 -25.02 -3.43 -23.53
CA ARG A 190 -24.20 -2.20 -23.39
C ARG A 190 -23.04 -2.22 -24.39
N LEU A 191 -23.37 -2.04 -25.66
CA LEU A 191 -22.42 -2.17 -26.77
C LEU A 191 -21.20 -1.25 -26.64
N GLY A 192 -21.38 0.01 -26.23
CA GLY A 192 -20.26 0.95 -26.13
C GLY A 192 -19.20 0.53 -25.11
N ALA A 193 -19.60 0.22 -23.88
CA ALA A 193 -18.69 -0.28 -22.85
C ALA A 193 -18.06 -1.63 -23.24
N SER A 194 -18.83 -2.51 -23.90
CA SER A 194 -18.31 -3.80 -24.38
C SER A 194 -17.17 -3.63 -25.39
N LEU A 195 -17.21 -2.62 -26.26
CA LEU A 195 -16.11 -2.35 -27.20
C LEU A 195 -14.83 -1.96 -26.48
N VAL A 196 -14.93 -1.12 -25.45
CA VAL A 196 -13.76 -0.70 -24.65
C VAL A 196 -13.18 -1.87 -23.86
N PHE A 197 -14.01 -2.68 -23.20
CA PHE A 197 -13.54 -3.88 -22.50
C PHE A 197 -12.95 -4.94 -23.46
N ALA A 198 -13.48 -5.06 -24.68
CA ALA A 198 -12.89 -5.91 -25.71
C ALA A 198 -11.49 -5.42 -26.13
N ALA A 199 -11.31 -4.11 -26.30
CA ALA A 199 -10.00 -3.53 -26.60
C ALA A 199 -9.00 -3.76 -25.46
N LEU A 200 -9.41 -3.53 -24.22
CA LEU A 200 -8.58 -3.75 -23.03
C LEU A 200 -8.20 -5.23 -22.89
N ALA A 201 -9.14 -6.15 -23.03
CA ALA A 201 -8.84 -7.58 -22.96
C ALA A 201 -7.88 -8.02 -24.07
N GLY A 202 -8.09 -7.54 -25.30
CA GLY A 202 -7.21 -7.83 -26.43
C GLY A 202 -5.79 -7.32 -26.20
N VAL A 203 -5.63 -6.03 -25.87
CA VAL A 203 -4.31 -5.43 -25.65
C VAL A 203 -3.56 -6.10 -24.50
N LEU A 204 -4.26 -6.47 -23.42
CA LEU A 204 -3.66 -7.12 -22.26
C LEU A 204 -3.17 -8.52 -22.58
N ILE A 205 -3.90 -9.32 -23.37
CA ILE A 205 -3.44 -10.63 -23.84
C ILE A 205 -2.15 -10.49 -24.65
N GLY A 206 -2.14 -9.55 -25.60
CA GLY A 206 -0.95 -9.33 -26.44
C GLY A 206 0.25 -8.83 -25.63
N PHE A 207 0.03 -7.95 -24.66
CA PHE A 207 1.08 -7.43 -23.78
C PHE A 207 1.60 -8.48 -22.79
N LEU A 208 0.73 -9.31 -22.23
CA LEU A 208 1.08 -10.39 -21.28
C LEU A 208 2.08 -11.38 -21.87
N ARG A 209 2.08 -11.60 -23.19
CA ARG A 209 3.08 -12.44 -23.86
C ARG A 209 4.53 -12.02 -23.55
N TYR A 210 4.74 -10.73 -23.30
CA TYR A 210 6.04 -10.12 -23.03
C TYR A 210 6.23 -9.69 -21.57
N ASN A 211 5.13 -9.47 -20.84
CA ASN A 211 5.15 -9.03 -19.45
C ASN A 211 5.08 -10.21 -18.45
N PHE A 212 4.63 -11.39 -18.86
CA PHE A 212 4.56 -12.58 -17.99
C PHE A 212 5.96 -13.11 -17.61
N TYR A 213 6.09 -13.67 -16.40
CA TYR A 213 7.39 -14.05 -15.83
C TYR A 213 8.17 -15.11 -16.65
N PRO A 214 9.45 -14.85 -16.99
CA PRO A 214 10.22 -13.64 -16.69
C PRO A 214 9.90 -12.49 -17.65
N ALA A 215 9.56 -11.32 -17.10
CA ALA A 215 9.16 -10.17 -17.91
C ALA A 215 10.29 -9.65 -18.81
N SER A 216 9.94 -9.24 -20.03
CA SER A 216 10.85 -8.59 -20.97
C SER A 216 10.63 -7.07 -21.08
N ILE A 217 9.48 -6.60 -20.58
CA ILE A 217 9.07 -5.19 -20.46
C ILE A 217 8.05 -5.06 -19.32
N PHE A 218 8.14 -3.97 -18.56
CA PHE A 218 7.17 -3.59 -17.55
C PHE A 218 6.19 -2.55 -18.07
N MET A 219 4.97 -2.55 -17.54
CA MET A 219 3.98 -1.57 -17.97
C MET A 219 4.27 -0.17 -17.45
N GLY A 220 4.88 -0.05 -16.26
CA GLY A 220 5.22 1.26 -15.68
C GLY A 220 4.02 1.98 -15.08
N ASP A 221 4.27 3.18 -14.58
CA ASP A 221 3.26 4.06 -13.98
C ASP A 221 2.27 4.54 -15.07
N SER A 222 2.74 4.76 -16.31
CA SER A 222 1.88 5.04 -17.47
C SER A 222 0.83 3.95 -17.72
N GLY A 223 1.23 2.67 -17.67
CA GLY A 223 0.35 1.54 -17.92
C GLY A 223 -0.63 1.30 -16.77
N SER A 224 -0.14 1.30 -15.53
CA SER A 224 -1.00 1.12 -14.35
C SER A 224 -2.02 2.23 -14.20
N TYR A 225 -1.62 3.49 -14.40
CA TYR A 225 -2.53 4.62 -14.24
C TYR A 225 -3.61 4.61 -15.32
N PHE A 226 -3.23 4.32 -16.56
CA PHE A 226 -4.16 4.16 -17.67
C PHE A 226 -5.18 3.04 -17.41
N LEU A 227 -4.71 1.83 -17.04
CA LEU A 227 -5.61 0.70 -16.77
C LEU A 227 -6.53 0.97 -15.58
N GLY A 228 -5.99 1.52 -14.49
CA GLY A 228 -6.77 1.87 -13.31
C GLY A 228 -7.84 2.93 -13.62
N TYR A 229 -7.50 3.95 -14.41
CA TYR A 229 -8.47 4.93 -14.88
C TYR A 229 -9.56 4.31 -15.74
N CYS A 230 -9.20 3.48 -16.72
CA CYS A 230 -10.19 2.85 -17.60
C CYS A 230 -11.17 2.00 -16.79
N LEU A 231 -10.68 1.19 -15.84
CA LEU A 231 -11.54 0.39 -14.98
C LEU A 231 -12.44 1.27 -14.09
N ALA A 232 -11.90 2.35 -13.50
CA ALA A 232 -12.68 3.28 -12.67
C ALA A 232 -13.75 4.03 -13.47
N ALA A 233 -13.40 4.53 -14.66
CA ALA A 233 -14.34 5.28 -15.49
C ALA A 233 -15.43 4.37 -16.07
N LEU A 234 -15.08 3.17 -16.54
CA LEU A 234 -16.05 2.21 -17.08
C LEU A 234 -16.95 1.63 -15.98
N SER A 235 -16.48 1.54 -14.74
CA SER A 235 -17.32 1.11 -13.61
C SER A 235 -18.44 2.12 -13.30
N ILE A 236 -18.20 3.41 -13.57
CA ILE A 236 -19.16 4.49 -13.34
C ILE A 236 -20.03 4.71 -14.59
N GLY A 237 -19.41 4.88 -15.76
CA GLY A 237 -20.09 5.28 -16.99
C GLY A 237 -20.63 4.14 -17.85
N GLY A 238 -20.14 2.90 -17.67
CA GLY A 238 -20.32 1.83 -18.65
C GLY A 238 -21.61 1.01 -18.52
N ALA A 239 -22.04 0.63 -17.32
CA ALA A 239 -23.09 -0.36 -17.20
C ALA A 239 -23.58 -0.45 -15.75
N ILE A 240 -24.90 -0.32 -15.56
CA ILE A 240 -25.66 -0.72 -14.36
C ILE A 240 -25.37 0.05 -13.06
N LYS A 241 -26.40 0.78 -12.59
CA LYS A 241 -26.55 1.17 -11.19
C LYS A 241 -26.35 -0.09 -10.30
N GLY A 242 -25.27 -0.15 -9.54
CA GLY A 242 -25.02 -1.18 -8.53
C GLY A 242 -24.25 -2.43 -8.97
N GLN A 243 -24.65 -3.12 -10.04
CA GLN A 243 -24.16 -4.49 -10.31
C GLN A 243 -22.71 -4.55 -10.84
N VAL A 244 -22.32 -3.64 -11.72
CA VAL A 244 -20.96 -3.58 -12.30
C VAL A 244 -19.96 -2.94 -11.36
N ALA A 245 -20.38 -1.90 -10.63
CA ALA A 245 -19.57 -1.34 -9.56
C ALA A 245 -19.24 -2.43 -8.53
N THR A 246 -20.22 -3.27 -8.15
CA THR A 246 -20.02 -4.43 -7.27
C THR A 246 -19.10 -5.48 -7.89
N ALA A 247 -19.28 -5.77 -9.18
CA ALA A 247 -18.45 -6.72 -9.93
C ALA A 247 -16.97 -6.34 -9.97
N LEU A 248 -16.69 -5.05 -10.13
CA LEU A 248 -15.34 -4.48 -10.11
C LEU A 248 -14.81 -4.32 -8.69
N LEU A 249 -15.70 -4.05 -7.72
CA LEU A 249 -15.37 -4.01 -6.29
C LEU A 249 -14.78 -5.33 -5.81
N ILE A 250 -15.34 -6.48 -6.20
CA ILE A 250 -14.99 -7.77 -5.58
C ILE A 250 -13.51 -8.17 -5.85
N PRO A 251 -12.99 -8.19 -7.10
CA PRO A 251 -11.58 -8.46 -7.34
C PRO A 251 -10.66 -7.38 -6.73
N VAL A 252 -11.05 -6.11 -6.80
CA VAL A 252 -10.28 -4.98 -6.24
C VAL A 252 -10.24 -5.02 -4.70
N ILE A 253 -11.30 -5.44 -4.03
CA ILE A 253 -11.40 -5.61 -2.56
C ILE A 253 -10.73 -6.91 -2.10
N ALA A 254 -10.83 -8.00 -2.86
CA ALA A 254 -10.13 -9.25 -2.54
C ALA A 254 -8.61 -9.08 -2.64
N LEU A 255 -8.14 -8.30 -3.62
CA LEU A 255 -6.78 -7.78 -3.69
C LEU A 255 -6.57 -6.59 -2.75
N GLY A 256 -7.66 -6.04 -2.21
CA GLY A 256 -7.78 -4.95 -1.27
C GLY A 256 -7.09 -5.24 0.05
N ILE A 257 -7.09 -6.48 0.55
CA ILE A 257 -6.31 -6.83 1.75
C ILE A 257 -4.80 -6.63 1.50
N PRO A 258 -4.25 -7.11 0.37
CA PRO A 258 -2.89 -6.76 -0.02
C PRO A 258 -2.59 -5.29 -0.27
N LEU A 259 -3.54 -4.60 -0.90
CA LEU A 259 -3.48 -3.16 -1.15
C LEU A 259 -3.52 -2.36 0.16
N MET A 260 -4.34 -2.78 1.10
CA MET A 260 -4.55 -2.14 2.39
C MET A 260 -3.30 -2.27 3.27
N ASP A 261 -2.57 -3.39 3.26
CA ASP A 261 -1.25 -3.51 3.94
C ASP A 261 -0.22 -2.50 3.38
N THR A 262 -0.37 -2.13 2.11
CA THR A 262 0.54 -1.23 1.42
C THR A 262 0.10 0.25 1.49
N LEU A 263 -1.21 0.53 1.44
CA LEU A 263 -1.82 1.86 1.64
C LEU A 263 -1.79 2.28 3.11
N TRP A 264 -1.81 1.34 4.06
CA TRP A 264 -1.59 1.63 5.49
C TRP A 264 -0.13 1.84 5.85
N ALA A 265 0.83 1.47 5.00
CA ALA A 265 2.24 1.63 5.33
C ALA A 265 2.65 3.10 5.56
N PRO A 266 2.24 4.08 4.73
CA PRO A 266 2.49 5.50 4.98
C PRO A 266 1.76 6.04 6.22
N VAL A 267 0.50 5.63 6.43
CA VAL A 267 -0.30 6.05 7.59
C VAL A 267 0.29 5.49 8.89
N ARG A 268 0.68 4.21 8.90
CA ARG A 268 1.43 3.55 9.99
C ARG A 268 2.73 4.31 10.31
N ARG A 269 3.43 4.89 9.34
CA ARG A 269 4.68 5.65 9.57
C ARG A 269 4.45 7.02 10.14
N PHE A 270 3.48 7.75 9.57
CA PHE A 270 3.04 9.03 10.11
C PHE A 270 2.64 8.88 11.59
N MET A 271 1.90 7.83 11.92
CA MET A 271 1.47 7.53 13.29
C MET A 271 2.61 7.04 14.21
N ASN A 272 3.72 6.57 13.63
CA ASN A 272 4.92 6.15 14.37
C ASN A 272 6.03 7.21 14.40
N GLY A 273 5.76 8.44 13.95
CA GLY A 273 6.75 9.53 13.91
C GLY A 273 7.91 9.27 12.95
N GLN A 274 7.72 8.36 11.99
CA GLN A 274 8.70 8.02 10.96
C GLN A 274 8.40 8.84 9.70
N GLU A 275 9.44 9.14 8.93
CA GLU A 275 9.27 9.78 7.63
C GLU A 275 8.29 8.98 6.75
N ILE A 276 7.20 9.64 6.36
CA ILE A 276 6.06 9.07 5.63
C ILE A 276 6.51 8.38 4.33
N PHE A 277 7.59 8.89 3.72
CA PHE A 277 8.07 8.55 2.37
C PHE A 277 9.33 7.68 2.31
N GLN A 278 9.83 7.12 3.42
CA GLN A 278 10.97 6.19 3.33
C GLN A 278 10.56 4.90 2.58
N PRO A 279 11.24 4.43 1.53
CA PRO A 279 10.82 3.21 0.83
C PRO A 279 10.80 1.96 1.75
N ASP A 280 9.67 1.23 1.84
CA ASP A 280 9.55 -0.03 2.63
C ASP A 280 9.88 -1.27 1.79
N ASN A 281 10.38 -2.32 2.45
CA ASN A 281 10.69 -3.63 1.85
C ASN A 281 9.68 -4.72 2.26
N LYS A 282 8.47 -4.34 2.68
CA LYS A 282 7.48 -5.27 3.28
C LYS A 282 6.22 -5.44 2.45
N HIS A 283 6.33 -5.52 1.13
CA HIS A 283 5.20 -5.87 0.29
C HIS A 283 4.89 -7.37 0.32
N ILE A 284 3.63 -7.73 0.04
CA ILE A 284 3.12 -9.10 0.12
C ILE A 284 3.82 -10.09 -0.79
N HIS A 285 4.41 -9.64 -1.90
CA HIS A 285 5.23 -10.51 -2.72
C HIS A 285 6.46 -11.03 -1.98
N HIS A 286 7.11 -10.21 -1.13
CA HIS A 286 8.17 -10.69 -0.26
C HIS A 286 7.63 -11.62 0.83
N ARG A 287 6.35 -11.52 1.21
CA ARG A 287 5.71 -12.46 2.16
C ARG A 287 5.45 -13.80 1.46
N LEU A 288 4.87 -13.81 0.24
CA LEU A 288 4.63 -15.02 -0.58
C LEU A 288 5.93 -15.72 -1.01
N VAL A 289 6.96 -14.97 -1.38
CA VAL A 289 8.29 -15.54 -1.70
C VAL A 289 8.98 -16.07 -0.44
N ARG A 290 8.84 -15.41 0.72
CA ARG A 290 9.32 -15.93 2.03
C ARG A 290 8.59 -17.20 2.47
N LEU A 291 7.41 -17.48 1.92
CA LEU A 291 6.61 -18.69 2.16
C LEU A 291 7.00 -19.86 1.24
N GLY A 292 8.03 -19.70 0.39
CA GLY A 292 8.51 -20.76 -0.50
C GLY A 292 7.76 -20.88 -1.83
N PHE A 293 6.80 -20.00 -2.11
CA PHE A 293 6.18 -19.94 -3.44
C PHE A 293 7.14 -19.35 -4.46
N SER A 294 7.32 -20.05 -5.59
CA SER A 294 7.94 -19.45 -6.77
C SER A 294 7.07 -18.31 -7.30
N HIS A 295 7.67 -17.23 -7.80
CA HIS A 295 6.98 -16.06 -8.39
C HIS A 295 5.80 -16.43 -9.30
N ARG A 296 6.01 -17.40 -10.21
CA ARG A 296 4.96 -17.92 -11.12
C ARG A 296 3.74 -18.48 -10.39
N ARG A 297 3.94 -19.26 -9.33
CA ARG A 297 2.84 -19.89 -8.57
C ARG A 297 2.00 -18.86 -7.83
N ALA A 298 2.62 -17.82 -7.27
CA ALA A 298 1.90 -16.73 -6.63
C ALA A 298 1.00 -15.98 -7.62
N VAL A 299 1.52 -15.64 -8.81
CA VAL A 299 0.74 -14.96 -9.86
C VAL A 299 -0.42 -15.83 -10.35
N LEU A 300 -0.19 -17.12 -10.62
CA LEU A 300 -1.24 -18.03 -11.08
C LEU A 300 -2.34 -18.25 -10.03
N ALA A 301 -2.00 -18.29 -8.73
CA ALA A 301 -3.00 -18.39 -7.67
C ALA A 301 -3.89 -17.13 -7.61
N LEU A 302 -3.30 -15.94 -7.78
CA LEU A 302 -4.04 -14.68 -7.81
C LEU A 302 -4.89 -14.53 -9.09
N TYR A 303 -4.45 -15.10 -10.21
CA TYR A 303 -5.27 -15.22 -11.42
C TYR A 303 -6.48 -16.13 -11.19
N ALA A 304 -6.27 -17.31 -10.60
CA ALA A 304 -7.36 -18.23 -10.30
C ALA A 304 -8.39 -17.60 -9.37
N LEU A 305 -7.93 -16.88 -8.33
CA LEU A 305 -8.81 -16.10 -7.45
C LEU A 305 -9.61 -15.06 -8.24
N SER A 306 -8.96 -14.31 -9.12
CA SER A 306 -9.61 -13.27 -9.93
C SER A 306 -10.69 -13.85 -10.86
N VAL A 307 -10.43 -15.03 -11.46
CA VAL A 307 -11.41 -15.76 -12.28
C VAL A 307 -12.60 -16.21 -11.43
N VAL A 308 -12.36 -16.84 -10.28
CA VAL A 308 -13.43 -17.32 -9.39
C VAL A 308 -14.32 -16.15 -8.95
N LEU A 309 -13.71 -15.05 -8.50
CA LEU A 309 -14.45 -13.85 -8.10
C LEU A 309 -15.20 -13.20 -9.27
N GLY A 310 -14.62 -13.19 -10.47
CA GLY A 310 -15.31 -12.73 -11.68
C GLY A 310 -16.55 -13.57 -12.00
N ILE A 311 -16.44 -14.90 -11.90
CA ILE A 311 -17.58 -15.82 -12.09
C ILE A 311 -18.64 -15.60 -11.01
N CYS A 312 -18.22 -15.52 -9.74
CA CYS A 312 -19.12 -15.21 -8.62
C CYS A 312 -19.88 -13.91 -8.88
N SER A 313 -19.18 -12.87 -9.31
CA SER A 313 -19.81 -11.60 -9.66
C SER A 313 -20.84 -11.76 -10.78
N MET A 314 -20.53 -12.47 -11.87
CA MET A 314 -21.49 -12.68 -12.96
C MET A 314 -22.75 -13.41 -12.49
N LEU A 315 -22.60 -14.42 -11.64
CA LEU A 315 -23.73 -15.16 -11.08
C LEU A 315 -24.62 -14.21 -10.26
N LEU A 316 -24.02 -13.37 -9.42
CA LEU A 316 -24.71 -12.38 -8.59
C LEU A 316 -25.56 -11.40 -9.42
N VAL A 317 -25.02 -10.95 -10.55
CA VAL A 317 -25.72 -10.06 -11.48
C VAL A 317 -26.96 -10.74 -12.10
N HIS A 318 -26.88 -12.05 -12.36
CA HIS A 318 -27.94 -12.77 -13.05
C HIS A 318 -29.05 -13.28 -12.12
N THR A 319 -28.73 -13.65 -10.88
CA THR A 319 -29.72 -14.27 -9.98
C THR A 319 -30.71 -13.29 -9.35
N GLN A 320 -30.47 -11.96 -9.38
CA GLN A 320 -31.32 -10.92 -8.76
C GLN A 320 -31.84 -11.27 -7.35
N ASN A 321 -31.15 -12.15 -6.62
CA ASN A 321 -31.59 -12.73 -5.37
C ASN A 321 -30.64 -12.28 -4.26
N ASP A 322 -31.15 -11.56 -3.26
CA ASP A 322 -30.33 -10.97 -2.19
C ASP A 322 -29.56 -12.04 -1.39
N THR A 323 -30.11 -13.25 -1.32
CA THR A 323 -29.47 -14.43 -0.71
C THR A 323 -28.25 -14.90 -1.50
N SER A 324 -28.30 -14.84 -2.84
CA SER A 324 -27.17 -15.21 -3.70
C SER A 324 -26.00 -14.23 -3.55
N ALA A 325 -26.29 -12.95 -3.33
CA ALA A 325 -25.27 -11.94 -3.10
C ALA A 325 -24.52 -12.15 -1.77
N LEU A 326 -25.26 -12.48 -0.71
CA LEU A 326 -24.68 -12.78 0.61
C LEU A 326 -23.85 -14.07 0.59
N ILE A 327 -24.35 -15.14 -0.06
CA ILE A 327 -23.61 -16.40 -0.18
C ILE A 327 -22.29 -16.21 -0.96
N LEU A 328 -22.31 -15.46 -2.06
CA LEU A 328 -21.12 -15.20 -2.88
C LEU A 328 -20.13 -14.27 -2.17
N PHE A 329 -20.61 -13.30 -1.40
CA PHE A 329 -19.77 -12.47 -0.52
C PHE A 329 -19.08 -13.31 0.55
N LEU A 330 -19.81 -14.20 1.23
CA LEU A 330 -19.25 -15.13 2.22
C LEU A 330 -18.26 -16.13 1.59
N LEU A 331 -18.52 -16.57 0.36
CA LEU A 331 -17.62 -17.47 -0.38
C LEU A 331 -16.33 -16.75 -0.81
N GLY A 332 -16.43 -15.48 -1.22
CA GLY A 332 -15.27 -14.62 -1.48
C GLY A 332 -14.42 -14.40 -0.22
N ILE A 333 -15.05 -14.10 0.92
CA ILE A 333 -14.37 -14.01 2.22
C ILE A 333 -13.74 -15.35 2.61
N GLY A 334 -14.48 -16.45 2.44
CA GLY A 334 -14.02 -17.81 2.73
C GLY A 334 -12.83 -18.22 1.88
N LEU A 335 -12.81 -17.85 0.60
CA LEU A 335 -11.70 -18.13 -0.32
C LEU A 335 -10.46 -17.30 0.01
N VAL A 336 -10.63 -16.03 0.36
CA VAL A 336 -9.56 -15.16 0.84
C VAL A 336 -9.01 -15.66 2.18
N ALA A 337 -9.87 -16.08 3.10
CA ALA A 337 -9.48 -16.68 4.37
C ALA A 337 -8.77 -18.02 4.16
N LEU A 338 -9.24 -18.85 3.23
CA LEU A 338 -8.60 -20.11 2.83
C LEU A 338 -7.23 -19.87 2.20
N LEU A 339 -7.09 -18.90 1.29
CA LEU A 339 -5.80 -18.53 0.71
C LEU A 339 -4.86 -17.96 1.77
N SER A 340 -5.36 -17.21 2.74
CA SER A 340 -4.59 -16.71 3.87
C SER A 340 -4.16 -17.84 4.82
N TYR A 341 -5.03 -18.83 5.04
CA TYR A 341 -4.77 -20.04 5.81
C TYR A 341 -3.75 -20.95 5.12
N LEU A 342 -3.90 -21.20 3.81
CA LEU A 342 -2.96 -21.98 3.01
C LEU A 342 -1.62 -21.24 2.82
N SER A 343 -1.64 -19.91 2.86
CA SER A 343 -0.46 -19.05 2.86
C SER A 343 0.27 -19.07 4.20
N ASP A 344 -0.33 -19.55 5.29
CA ASP A 344 0.34 -19.62 6.59
C ASP A 344 0.44 -21.08 7.04
N SER A 345 1.62 -21.68 6.86
CA SER A 345 1.93 -23.03 7.38
C SER A 345 2.00 -23.10 8.91
N ARG A 346 1.32 -22.20 9.63
CA ARG A 346 0.98 -22.28 11.05
C ARG A 346 -0.42 -21.68 11.26
N GLY A 347 -1.38 -22.58 11.47
CA GLY A 347 -2.83 -22.32 11.44
C GLY A 347 -3.34 -21.15 12.29
N LEU A 348 -4.42 -20.55 11.79
CA LEU A 348 -5.30 -19.62 12.49
C LEU A 348 -5.96 -20.32 13.70
N ASN A 349 -5.37 -20.15 14.89
CA ASN A 349 -6.15 -20.15 16.13
C ASN A 349 -6.86 -18.78 16.26
N MET A 350 -8.07 -18.74 16.81
CA MET A 350 -8.86 -17.50 17.07
C MET A 350 -8.03 -16.39 17.77
N HIS A 351 -6.99 -16.77 18.51
CA HIS A 351 -6.01 -15.86 19.10
C HIS A 351 -5.22 -15.02 18.10
N SER A 352 -5.05 -15.45 16.85
CA SER A 352 -4.27 -14.76 15.80
C SER A 352 -5.00 -13.58 15.17
N LEU A 353 -6.33 -13.65 15.03
CA LEU A 353 -7.16 -12.52 14.61
C LEU A 353 -7.27 -11.48 15.72
N ALA A 354 -7.40 -11.94 16.97
CA ALA A 354 -7.37 -11.06 18.13
C ALA A 354 -5.98 -10.46 18.38
N SER A 355 -4.89 -11.18 18.07
CA SER A 355 -3.54 -10.60 18.10
C SER A 355 -3.34 -9.63 16.95
N TRP A 356 -3.75 -9.97 15.72
CA TRP A 356 -3.69 -9.09 14.56
C TRP A 356 -4.51 -7.80 14.77
N ALA A 357 -5.73 -7.89 15.31
CA ALA A 357 -6.54 -6.72 15.63
C ALA A 357 -5.91 -5.88 16.74
N ARG A 358 -5.26 -6.51 17.74
CA ARG A 358 -4.48 -5.82 18.76
C ARG A 358 -3.23 -5.17 18.18
N ASP A 359 -2.48 -5.86 17.33
CA ASP A 359 -1.31 -5.38 16.58
C ASP A 359 -1.70 -4.15 15.76
N LEU A 360 -2.80 -4.25 15.02
CA LEU A 360 -3.33 -3.16 14.20
C LEU A 360 -3.81 -1.99 15.05
N SER A 361 -4.48 -2.24 16.17
CA SER A 361 -4.91 -1.19 17.10
C SER A 361 -3.74 -0.47 17.78
N ASP A 362 -2.65 -1.18 18.07
CA ASP A 362 -1.44 -0.61 18.69
C ASP A 362 -0.60 0.13 17.65
N GLU A 363 -0.46 -0.41 16.43
CA GLU A 363 0.25 0.24 15.33
C GLU A 363 -0.48 1.46 14.76
N ALA A 364 -1.82 1.43 14.75
CA ALA A 364 -2.65 2.58 14.39
C ALA A 364 -2.85 3.55 15.57
N GLY A 365 -2.17 3.39 16.71
CA GLY A 365 -2.30 4.31 17.85
C GLY A 365 -3.71 4.42 18.45
N ILE A 366 -4.60 3.48 18.11
CA ILE A 366 -5.96 3.41 18.63
C ILE A 366 -5.93 2.83 20.06
N SER A 367 -4.94 2.00 20.39
CA SER A 367 -4.79 1.46 21.75
C SER A 367 -4.56 2.59 22.78
N ILE A 368 -5.24 2.51 23.91
CA ILE A 368 -5.13 3.49 25.01
C ILE A 368 -3.68 3.48 25.55
N GLN A 369 -3.08 2.30 25.66
CA GLN A 369 -1.70 2.13 26.12
C GLN A 369 -0.68 2.82 25.21
N ARG A 370 -0.86 2.76 23.88
CA ARG A 370 0.01 3.49 22.93
C ARG A 370 -0.12 4.99 23.09
N ARG A 371 -1.34 5.51 23.26
CA ARG A 371 -1.57 6.95 23.45
C ARG A 371 -0.94 7.45 24.75
N LEU A 372 -1.06 6.69 25.83
CA LEU A 372 -0.37 6.98 27.10
C LEU A 372 1.14 6.96 26.89
N PHE A 373 1.70 5.92 26.27
CA PHE A 373 3.13 5.85 25.98
C PHE A 373 3.63 7.06 25.17
N LEU A 374 2.90 7.49 24.13
CA LEU A 374 3.24 8.67 23.32
C LEU A 374 3.24 9.98 24.14
N GLN A 375 2.35 10.12 25.14
CA GLN A 375 2.36 11.28 26.04
C GLN A 375 3.62 11.31 26.90
N HIS A 376 4.05 10.17 27.44
CA HIS A 376 5.30 10.08 28.19
C HIS A 376 6.52 10.29 27.29
N GLN A 377 6.50 9.74 26.07
CA GLN A 377 7.56 9.95 25.09
C GLN A 377 7.75 11.42 24.74
N ARG A 378 6.66 12.19 24.58
CA ARG A 378 6.73 13.63 24.34
C ARG A 378 7.36 14.37 25.52
N LYS A 379 6.98 14.04 26.77
CA LYS A 379 7.59 14.62 27.98
C LYS A 379 9.11 14.35 28.06
N ILE A 380 9.56 13.17 27.63
CA ILE A 380 10.98 12.82 27.58
C ILE A 380 11.71 13.67 26.53
N ILE A 381 11.17 13.80 25.33
CA ILE A 381 11.79 14.58 24.23
C ILE A 381 11.82 16.09 24.56
N ASP A 382 10.78 16.60 25.20
CA ASP A 382 10.65 18.02 25.55
C ASP A 382 11.29 18.37 26.90
N ALA A 383 11.97 17.43 27.55
CA ALA A 383 12.58 17.64 28.86
C ALA A 383 13.63 18.78 28.81
N PRO A 384 13.49 19.84 29.64
CA PRO A 384 14.38 21.00 29.61
C PRO A 384 15.70 20.78 30.36
N ASN A 385 15.79 19.76 31.21
CA ASN A 385 16.94 19.43 32.03
C ASN A 385 16.99 17.93 32.38
N PHE A 386 18.13 17.48 32.93
CA PHE A 386 18.36 16.09 33.30
C PHE A 386 17.40 15.55 34.37
N GLU A 387 17.01 16.38 35.35
CA GLU A 387 16.09 15.97 36.42
C GLU A 387 14.70 15.64 35.87
N VAL A 388 14.15 16.51 35.01
CA VAL A 388 12.84 16.29 34.37
C VAL A 388 12.91 15.14 33.37
N LEU A 389 14.06 14.97 32.69
CA LEU A 389 14.29 13.84 31.80
C LEU A 389 14.22 12.52 32.57
N TRP A 390 14.98 12.41 33.67
CA TRP A 390 15.01 11.20 34.49
C TRP A 390 13.63 10.89 35.09
N ALA A 391 12.95 11.90 35.67
CA ALA A 391 11.61 11.72 36.20
C ALA A 391 10.60 11.23 35.14
N SER A 392 10.70 11.75 33.91
CA SER A 392 9.84 11.32 32.80
C SER A 392 10.13 9.90 32.33
N ILE A 393 11.40 9.48 32.39
CA ILE A 393 11.84 8.09 32.11
C ILE A 393 11.27 7.15 33.19
N CYS A 394 11.39 7.48 34.47
CA CYS A 394 10.86 6.67 35.57
C CYS A 394 9.36 6.42 35.41
N LEU A 395 8.58 7.47 35.12
CA LEU A 395 7.14 7.35 34.85
C LEU A 395 6.83 6.47 33.63
N CYS A 396 7.68 6.50 32.60
CA CYS A 396 7.54 5.64 31.43
C CYS A 396 7.86 4.17 31.76
N LEU A 397 8.86 3.92 32.60
CA LEU A 397 9.25 2.59 33.04
C LEU A 397 8.22 1.95 33.96
N GLU A 398 7.61 2.74 34.85
CA GLU A 398 6.49 2.33 35.68
C GLU A 398 5.31 1.87 34.82
N MET A 399 4.95 2.63 33.78
CA MET A 399 3.91 2.24 32.82
C MET A 399 4.26 0.93 32.09
N LEU A 400 5.53 0.72 31.73
CA LEU A 400 6.00 -0.51 31.08
C LEU A 400 6.12 -1.69 32.07
N GLY A 401 5.89 -1.45 33.36
CA GLY A 401 5.99 -2.41 34.45
C GLY A 401 7.40 -2.94 34.65
N PHE A 402 8.43 -2.11 34.49
CA PHE A 402 9.78 -2.46 34.94
C PHE A 402 9.89 -2.30 36.45
N ASP A 403 10.70 -3.14 37.09
CA ASP A 403 10.85 -3.14 38.55
C ASP A 403 12.05 -2.32 39.00
N TYR A 404 13.09 -2.25 38.18
CA TYR A 404 14.32 -1.52 38.46
C TYR A 404 14.95 -0.98 37.18
N ALA A 405 15.52 0.21 37.26
CA ALA A 405 16.30 0.80 36.19
C ALA A 405 17.49 1.59 36.70
N GLU A 406 18.54 1.58 35.90
CA GLU A 406 19.79 2.24 36.24
C GLU A 406 20.40 2.86 34.99
N PHE A 407 20.71 4.16 35.06
CA PHE A 407 21.32 4.87 33.96
C PHE A 407 22.71 5.37 34.33
N HIS A 408 23.70 4.91 33.56
CA HIS A 408 25.09 5.33 33.68
C HIS A 408 25.36 6.41 32.66
N PHE A 409 25.23 7.66 33.06
CA PHE A 409 25.49 8.79 32.19
C PHE A 409 27.00 9.10 32.11
N ILE A 410 27.48 9.34 30.89
CA ILE A 410 28.86 9.76 30.61
C ILE A 410 28.82 11.19 30.10
N GLU A 411 29.33 12.13 30.91
CA GLU A 411 29.34 13.55 30.55
C GLU A 411 30.38 13.83 29.45
N GLN A 412 29.95 14.51 28.39
CA GLN A 412 30.75 14.77 27.19
C GLN A 412 31.62 16.03 27.30
N GLN A 413 31.25 17.00 28.16
CA GLN A 413 31.91 18.32 28.24
C GLN A 413 33.21 18.37 29.05
N ALA A 414 33.66 17.27 29.65
CA ALA A 414 34.95 17.22 30.39
C ALA A 414 36.20 17.18 29.49
N ALA A 415 36.08 17.45 28.18
CA ALA A 415 37.22 17.47 27.25
C ALA A 415 37.96 18.83 27.19
N ALA A 416 37.37 19.92 27.70
CA ALA A 416 37.98 21.26 27.68
C ALA A 416 38.74 21.63 28.96
N THR A 417 38.49 20.95 30.07
CA THR A 417 39.14 21.16 31.36
C THR A 417 39.79 19.85 31.80
N LYS A 418 41.03 19.88 32.29
CA LYS A 418 41.79 18.72 32.80
C LYS A 418 41.19 18.10 34.07
N MET A 419 39.89 17.79 34.09
CA MET A 419 39.23 16.97 35.09
C MET A 419 38.55 15.82 34.36
N GLY A 420 38.79 14.59 34.82
CA GLY A 420 38.35 13.37 34.14
C GLY A 420 36.83 13.31 33.90
N ARG A 421 36.41 12.44 32.97
CA ARG A 421 35.00 12.15 32.67
C ARG A 421 34.21 11.89 33.96
N SER A 422 33.34 12.82 34.34
CA SER A 422 32.33 12.65 35.38
C SER A 422 31.33 11.58 34.91
N ARG A 423 31.14 10.57 35.76
CA ARG A 423 30.11 9.54 35.57
C ARG A 423 29.01 9.78 36.58
N CYS A 424 27.80 10.05 36.10
CA CYS A 424 26.63 10.18 36.95
C CYS A 424 25.82 8.89 36.90
N ARG A 425 25.41 8.41 38.07
CA ARG A 425 24.61 7.19 38.22
C ARG A 425 23.24 7.60 38.71
N PHE A 426 22.22 7.18 37.97
CA PHE A 426 20.83 7.34 38.35
C PHE A 426 20.23 5.95 38.54
N SER A 427 19.46 5.78 39.61
CA SER A 427 18.74 4.54 39.92
C SER A 427 17.27 4.84 40.16
N TRP A 428 16.42 3.88 39.84
CA TRP A 428 14.99 3.92 40.08
C TRP A 428 14.49 2.51 40.39
N ALA A 429 13.61 2.39 41.38
CA ALA A 429 12.94 1.15 41.74
C ALA A 429 11.42 1.39 41.84
N ALA A 430 10.62 0.42 41.38
CA ALA A 430 9.15 0.52 41.39
C ALA A 430 8.54 0.32 42.79
N LYS A 431 9.27 -0.34 43.70
CA LYS A 431 8.96 -0.44 45.14
C LYS A 431 10.01 0.36 45.90
N ASN A 432 9.67 0.90 47.06
CA ASN A 432 10.55 1.75 47.91
C ASN A 432 11.83 1.06 48.46
N ASP A 433 12.31 0.01 47.81
CA ASP A 433 13.61 -0.60 48.05
C ASP A 433 14.59 -0.11 46.96
N ASP A 434 15.57 0.71 47.35
CA ASP A 434 16.61 1.23 46.44
C ASP A 434 17.62 0.16 45.97
N ALA A 435 17.41 -1.10 46.38
CA ALA A 435 18.31 -2.21 46.09
C ALA A 435 17.89 -2.95 44.81
N PRO A 436 18.85 -3.34 43.94
CA PRO A 436 18.54 -4.13 42.76
C PRO A 436 17.97 -5.49 43.18
N PRO A 437 16.99 -6.03 42.43
CA PRO A 437 16.40 -7.33 42.74
C PRO A 437 17.48 -8.42 42.72
N SER A 438 17.46 -9.30 43.73
CA SER A 438 18.40 -10.41 43.83
C SER A 438 18.39 -11.26 42.54
N PRO A 439 19.54 -11.73 42.03
CA PRO A 439 19.59 -12.54 40.83
C PRO A 439 18.81 -13.85 41.03
N GLN A 440 17.65 -13.93 40.39
CA GLN A 440 16.75 -15.09 40.40
C GLN A 440 16.50 -15.54 38.96
N GLU A 441 16.10 -16.79 38.75
CA GLU A 441 15.97 -17.43 37.43
C GLU A 441 14.93 -16.78 36.48
N SER A 442 14.08 -15.87 36.99
CA SER A 442 12.98 -15.22 36.22
C SER A 442 13.19 -13.73 35.94
N LEU A 443 14.41 -13.21 36.05
CA LEU A 443 14.70 -11.79 35.85
C LEU A 443 15.05 -11.50 34.37
N LEU A 444 14.25 -10.66 33.72
CA LEU A 444 14.59 -10.10 32.41
C LEU A 444 15.49 -8.87 32.62
N ARG A 445 16.75 -8.98 32.19
CA ARG A 445 17.73 -7.89 32.20
C ARG A 445 17.97 -7.39 30.77
N ILE A 446 17.79 -6.09 30.55
CA ILE A 446 18.02 -5.44 29.25
C ILE A 446 19.07 -4.34 29.44
N GLU A 447 20.17 -4.45 28.70
CA GLU A 447 21.21 -3.41 28.65
C GLU A 447 21.14 -2.67 27.31
N LEU A 448 20.93 -1.37 27.38
CA LEU A 448 20.68 -0.52 26.24
C LEU A 448 21.78 0.53 26.14
N PRO A 449 22.69 0.42 25.15
CA PRO A 449 23.67 1.47 24.92
C PRO A 449 22.99 2.70 24.31
N ILE A 450 23.19 3.86 24.95
CA ILE A 450 22.64 5.15 24.52
C ILE A 450 23.71 5.88 23.71
N HIS A 451 23.69 5.67 22.39
CA HIS A 451 24.67 6.26 21.48
C HIS A 451 24.02 6.75 20.18
N GLN A 452 24.64 7.76 19.57
CA GLN A 452 24.26 8.32 18.28
C GLN A 452 25.11 7.72 17.16
N LEU A 453 24.45 7.30 16.07
CA LEU A 453 25.10 6.79 14.85
C LEU A 453 25.02 7.86 13.76
N LEU A 454 26.16 8.33 13.26
CA LEU A 454 26.20 9.21 12.08
C LEU A 454 25.94 8.41 10.79
N PRO A 455 25.50 9.07 9.70
CA PRO A 455 25.24 8.44 8.40
C PRO A 455 26.43 7.65 7.82
N ASN A 456 27.65 7.86 8.32
CA ASN A 456 28.87 7.14 7.97
C ASN A 456 29.33 6.10 9.03
N LYS A 457 28.42 5.34 9.65
CA LYS A 457 28.69 4.14 10.49
C LYS A 457 29.73 4.27 11.62
N THR A 458 30.20 5.47 11.94
CA THR A 458 31.02 5.77 13.11
C THR A 458 30.13 6.35 14.21
N VAL A 459 30.22 5.80 15.42
CA VAL A 459 29.51 6.30 16.60
C VAL A 459 30.03 7.71 16.91
N ALA A 460 29.14 8.69 16.90
CA ALA A 460 29.51 10.10 17.09
C ALA A 460 29.67 10.45 18.57
N CYS A 461 28.69 10.01 19.38
CA CYS A 461 28.57 10.35 20.79
C CYS A 461 28.01 9.14 21.56
N ASN A 462 28.70 8.71 22.61
CA ASN A 462 28.21 7.74 23.58
C ASN A 462 27.78 8.49 24.85
N TYR A 463 26.49 8.44 25.17
CA TYR A 463 25.91 9.12 26.32
C TYR A 463 25.82 8.22 27.56
N GLY A 464 26.01 6.90 27.41
CA GLY A 464 25.91 5.99 28.53
C GLY A 464 25.25 4.65 28.24
N THR A 465 24.91 3.93 29.31
CA THR A 465 24.18 2.66 29.25
C THR A 465 22.99 2.72 30.20
N LEU A 466 21.82 2.31 29.70
CA LEU A 466 20.60 2.13 30.48
C LEU A 466 20.39 0.64 30.74
N LEU A 467 20.38 0.26 32.01
CA LEU A 467 20.11 -1.08 32.51
C LEU A 467 18.68 -1.13 33.00
N LEU A 468 17.87 -2.05 32.49
CA LEU A 468 16.49 -2.28 32.89
C LEU A 468 16.34 -3.69 33.42
N MET A 469 15.61 -3.85 34.53
CA MET A 469 15.29 -5.16 35.10
C MET A 469 13.78 -5.29 35.33
N LYS A 470 13.24 -6.45 34.97
CA LYS A 470 11.83 -6.80 35.16
C LYS A 470 11.73 -8.24 35.66
N ASP A 471 10.99 -8.45 36.74
CA ASP A 471 10.66 -9.77 37.25
C ASP A 471 9.44 -10.32 36.50
N MET A 472 9.68 -11.40 35.74
CA MET A 472 8.69 -12.02 34.88
C MET A 472 7.58 -12.76 35.65
N ARG A 473 7.71 -12.93 36.97
CA ARG A 473 6.67 -13.53 37.84
C ARG A 473 5.58 -12.54 38.26
N HIS A 474 5.92 -11.25 38.40
CA HIS A 474 5.02 -10.24 38.94
C HIS A 474 4.20 -9.49 37.89
N SER A 475 4.68 -9.43 36.64
CA SER A 475 3.93 -8.81 35.55
C SER A 475 4.10 -9.59 34.24
N ALA A 476 2.97 -9.95 33.63
CA ALA A 476 2.99 -10.53 32.29
C ALA A 476 3.63 -9.51 31.32
N THR A 477 4.54 -9.97 30.45
CA THR A 477 5.11 -9.08 29.43
C THR A 477 4.01 -8.58 28.51
N GLU A 478 3.81 -7.27 28.50
CA GLU A 478 2.95 -6.66 27.51
C GLU A 478 3.44 -7.00 26.10
N PRO A 479 2.53 -7.27 25.15
CA PRO A 479 2.86 -7.25 23.74
C PRO A 479 3.63 -5.95 23.42
N TYR A 480 4.69 -6.05 22.62
CA TYR A 480 5.53 -4.91 22.18
C TYR A 480 6.44 -4.25 23.22
N LEU A 481 6.64 -4.82 24.41
CA LEU A 481 7.57 -4.28 25.41
C LEU A 481 8.95 -3.91 24.82
N LEU A 482 9.59 -4.81 24.08
CA LEU A 482 10.90 -4.55 23.46
C LEU A 482 10.86 -3.40 22.43
N LYS A 483 9.75 -3.27 21.69
CA LYS A 483 9.55 -2.18 20.72
C LYS A 483 9.43 -0.84 21.43
N ARG A 484 8.72 -0.79 22.56
CA ARG A 484 8.57 0.41 23.40
C ARG A 484 9.89 0.78 24.08
N VAL A 485 10.66 -0.21 24.53
CA VAL A 485 12.00 -0.01 25.10
C VAL A 485 12.96 0.61 24.06
N GLU A 486 12.95 0.15 22.81
CA GLU A 486 13.77 0.76 21.75
C GLU A 486 13.30 2.19 21.41
N GLN A 487 12.00 2.47 21.46
CA GLN A 487 11.48 3.82 21.27
C GLN A 487 11.85 4.77 22.42
N LEU A 488 11.83 4.27 23.66
CA LEU A 488 12.34 4.97 24.82
C LEU A 488 13.82 5.32 24.62
N ARG A 489 14.64 4.34 24.22
CA ARG A 489 16.08 4.54 23.91
C ARG A 489 16.30 5.68 22.93
N ARG A 490 15.57 5.70 21.80
CA ARG A 490 15.67 6.76 20.79
C ARG A 490 15.25 8.13 21.31
N SER A 491 14.20 8.17 22.11
CA SER A 491 13.68 9.41 22.71
C SER A 491 14.67 10.00 23.69
N MET A 492 15.35 9.15 24.48
CA MET A 492 16.44 9.56 25.35
C MET A 492 17.62 10.12 24.56
N VAL A 493 18.02 9.49 23.45
CA VAL A 493 19.11 10.01 22.61
C VAL A 493 18.79 11.42 22.12
N MET A 494 17.57 11.65 21.61
CA MET A 494 17.15 12.98 21.13
C MET A 494 17.11 14.03 22.25
N ALA A 495 16.61 13.67 23.43
CA ALA A 495 16.55 14.59 24.57
C ALA A 495 17.96 14.95 25.08
N LEU A 496 18.84 13.96 25.18
CA LEU A 496 20.22 14.15 25.64
C LEU A 496 21.05 14.99 24.65
N GLU A 497 20.80 14.85 23.35
CA GLU A 497 21.40 15.70 22.33
C GLU A 497 21.03 17.17 22.56
N LYS A 498 19.73 17.45 22.72
CA LYS A 498 19.21 18.81 22.98
C LYS A 498 19.75 19.41 24.29
N ILE A 499 19.80 18.62 25.35
CA ILE A 499 20.32 19.08 26.66
C ILE A 499 21.82 19.36 26.58
N ASN A 500 22.60 18.51 25.90
CA ASN A 500 24.03 18.72 25.71
C ASN A 500 24.35 19.96 24.85
N GLU A 501 23.56 20.24 23.82
CA GLU A 501 23.67 21.47 23.01
C GLU A 501 23.40 22.75 23.82
N SER A 502 22.51 22.68 24.82
CA SER A 502 22.19 23.80 25.71
C SER A 502 23.21 24.05 26.83
N GLY A 503 24.24 23.20 26.97
CA GLY A 503 25.35 23.41 27.92
C GLY A 503 25.00 23.19 29.39
N GLN A 504 23.95 22.44 29.71
CA GLN A 504 23.59 22.11 31.09
C GLN A 504 24.46 20.97 31.65
N VAL A 505 25.02 21.18 32.85
CA VAL A 505 25.83 20.21 33.58
C VAL A 505 24.95 19.30 34.43
N CYS A 506 25.30 18.02 34.50
CA CYS A 506 24.57 17.05 35.32
C CYS A 506 24.85 17.27 36.83
N CYS A 507 23.96 17.95 37.56
CA CYS A 507 24.02 18.06 39.02
C CYS A 507 23.71 16.70 39.66
N GLY A 508 24.75 15.94 40.01
CA GLY A 508 24.61 14.61 40.59
C GLY A 508 23.97 14.61 41.99
N LYS A 509 22.77 14.04 42.09
CA LYS A 509 22.19 13.18 43.14
C LYS A 509 20.67 13.39 43.14
N CYS A 510 19.95 12.64 42.31
CA CYS A 510 18.53 12.37 42.56
C CYS A 510 18.45 10.98 43.17
N GLY A 511 18.04 10.93 44.44
CA GLY A 511 17.79 9.71 45.20
C GLY A 511 16.62 8.93 44.63
#